data_AF-A0A829GZR5-F1
#
_entry.id   AF-A0A829GZR5-F1
#
_cell.length_a   1.000
_cell.length_b   1.000
_cell.length_c   1.000
_cell.angle_alpha   90.00
_cell.angle_beta   90.00
_cell.angle_gamma   90.00
#
_symmetry.space_group_name_H-M   'P 1'
#
loop_
_entity.id
_entity.type
_entity.pdbx_description
1 polymer ?
#
loop_
_entity_poly.entity_id
_entity_poly.type
_entity_poly.pdbx_seq_one_letter_code
_entity_poly.pdbx_strand_id
1 'polypeptide(L)'
;MALFELPLQNDTSRKIIHLDMDAFYASIEMRDNPQLRSKALVIARDPRTTGGKGVVTTANYVARRYGVHSAMPANEALQLVPRSKLVFKTPDFPKYKAVSAQIHALFHQVTDLIEPVAFDEAYLDVTANKMFPSTIALALWLQDQISQATQLTSSIGISYNKFIAKQASDYNKPVGRTLVLPEQALLFLDRLPIKQFRGVGKKTLPKLTDLGVTDGKSLRALSQDDLLRMFGKMGFVLYQHARGVDNRPVAVRTAKSIGKERTYGTPLTDAEAVQTQLHNLAGMVVTSLNQKAMHGKTVVLKVRDVDFITQTKRLTQDHYFEGEQAIFDAAWQLWGSVAMSNLAIRLLGITVTGLDPKQYENLDLPL
;
A
#
# COMPACT_ATOMS: atom_id res chain seq x y z
N MET A 1 31.00 4.14 25.07
CA MET A 1 30.41 2.97 25.75
C MET A 1 28.93 2.94 25.39
N ALA A 2 28.50 1.99 24.57
CA ALA A 2 27.08 1.81 24.26
C ALA A 2 26.38 1.34 25.53
N LEU A 3 25.45 2.14 26.06
CA LEU A 3 24.88 1.93 27.39
C LEU A 3 23.77 0.86 27.40
N PHE A 4 23.23 0.45 26.24
CA PHE A 4 22.25 -0.64 26.15
C PHE A 4 22.05 -1.14 24.70
N GLU A 5 22.71 -2.23 24.29
CA GLU A 5 22.37 -2.92 23.04
C GLU A 5 21.21 -3.90 23.27
N LEU A 6 20.20 -3.84 22.41
CA LEU A 6 19.08 -4.78 22.48
C LEU A 6 19.50 -6.05 21.73
N PRO A 7 19.51 -7.22 22.39
CA PRO A 7 19.89 -8.46 21.73
C PRO A 7 18.96 -8.74 20.56
N LEU A 8 19.53 -9.05 19.40
CA LEU A 8 18.77 -9.44 18.23
C LEU A 8 18.50 -10.95 18.27
N GLN A 9 17.22 -11.31 18.37
CA GLN A 9 16.78 -12.67 18.10
C GLN A 9 16.51 -12.81 16.60
N ASN A 10 17.06 -13.82 15.94
CA ASN A 10 16.79 -14.07 14.53
C ASN A 10 16.08 -15.41 14.37
N ASP A 11 14.75 -15.39 14.24
CA ASP A 11 14.01 -16.61 13.93
C ASP A 11 14.09 -16.91 12.44
N THR A 12 14.86 -17.94 12.11
CA THR A 12 15.09 -18.45 10.75
C THR A 12 14.32 -19.74 10.43
N SER A 13 13.40 -20.17 11.31
CA SER A 13 12.64 -21.41 11.14
C SER A 13 11.48 -21.28 10.15
N ARG A 14 10.97 -20.06 9.97
CA ARG A 14 9.83 -19.75 9.10
C ARG A 14 10.17 -19.89 7.62
N LYS A 15 9.15 -20.12 6.80
CA LYS A 15 9.24 -20.16 5.34
C LYS A 15 8.24 -19.16 4.78
N ILE A 16 8.73 -18.00 4.39
CA ILE A 16 7.93 -16.86 3.93
C ILE A 16 8.09 -16.71 2.43
N ILE A 17 6.95 -16.67 1.74
CA ILE A 17 6.86 -16.28 0.34
C ILE A 17 6.35 -14.85 0.29
N HIS A 18 6.98 -14.03 -0.53
CA HIS A 18 6.44 -12.76 -0.98
C HIS A 18 6.16 -12.85 -2.48
N LEU A 19 4.92 -12.58 -2.89
CA LEU A 19 4.51 -12.60 -4.28
C LEU A 19 3.96 -11.23 -4.68
N ASP A 20 4.43 -10.73 -5.82
CA ASP A 20 4.10 -9.39 -6.34
C ASP A 20 3.90 -9.47 -7.87
N MET A 21 2.70 -9.12 -8.34
CA MET A 21 2.35 -9.15 -9.77
C MET A 21 3.07 -8.06 -10.58
N ASP A 22 3.51 -8.38 -11.79
CA ASP A 22 4.29 -7.45 -12.59
C ASP A 22 3.40 -6.42 -13.31
N ALA A 23 3.58 -5.14 -12.97
CA ALA A 23 2.85 -4.00 -13.54
C ALA A 23 1.32 -4.22 -13.56
N PHE A 24 0.77 -4.77 -12.47
CA PHE A 24 -0.55 -5.42 -12.41
C PHE A 24 -1.67 -4.78 -13.23
N TYR A 25 -2.06 -3.53 -12.95
CA TYR A 25 -3.18 -2.90 -13.66
C TYR A 25 -2.87 -2.72 -15.15
N ALA A 26 -1.64 -2.32 -15.51
CA ALA A 26 -1.25 -2.19 -16.91
C ALA A 26 -1.24 -3.56 -17.61
N SER A 27 -0.79 -4.61 -16.93
CA SER A 27 -0.79 -5.98 -17.46
C SER A 27 -2.20 -6.51 -17.71
N ILE A 28 -3.16 -6.20 -16.83
CA ILE A 28 -4.58 -6.51 -17.04
C ILE A 28 -5.12 -5.79 -18.29
N GLU A 29 -4.86 -4.49 -18.43
CA GLU A 29 -5.31 -3.74 -19.62
C GLU A 29 -4.66 -4.26 -20.92
N MET A 30 -3.38 -4.63 -20.89
CA MET A 30 -2.64 -5.19 -22.04
C MET A 30 -3.03 -6.63 -22.38
N ARG A 31 -3.55 -7.40 -21.41
CA ARG A 31 -4.15 -8.71 -21.66
C ARG A 31 -5.43 -8.55 -22.47
N ASP A 32 -6.31 -7.65 -22.04
CA ASP A 32 -7.63 -7.47 -22.64
C ASP A 32 -7.57 -6.67 -23.95
N ASN A 33 -6.54 -5.85 -24.13
CA ASN A 33 -6.25 -5.17 -25.40
C ASN A 33 -4.77 -5.32 -25.79
N PRO A 34 -4.42 -6.36 -26.57
CA PRO A 34 -3.05 -6.65 -26.97
C PRO A 34 -2.32 -5.52 -27.71
N GLN A 35 -3.03 -4.61 -28.38
CA GLN A 35 -2.42 -3.47 -29.08
C GLN A 35 -1.66 -2.54 -28.13
N LEU A 36 -2.07 -2.48 -26.85
CA LEU A 36 -1.45 -1.66 -25.81
C LEU A 36 -0.04 -2.14 -25.44
N ARG A 37 0.33 -3.39 -25.73
CA ARG A 37 1.68 -3.93 -25.45
C ARG A 37 2.79 -3.19 -26.19
N SER A 38 2.48 -2.64 -27.36
CA SER A 38 3.41 -1.85 -28.18
C SER A 38 3.50 -0.37 -27.77
N LYS A 39 2.64 0.07 -26.85
CA LYS A 39 2.50 1.47 -26.42
C LYS A 39 3.13 1.67 -25.04
N ALA A 40 3.50 2.91 -24.76
CA ALA A 40 3.84 3.34 -23.40
C ALA A 40 2.53 3.59 -22.65
N LEU A 41 2.02 2.55 -21.99
CA LEU A 41 0.75 2.57 -21.28
C LEU A 41 0.93 3.10 -19.86
N VAL A 42 0.15 4.13 -19.52
CA VAL A 42 0.10 4.75 -18.20
C VAL A 42 -1.32 4.64 -17.64
N ILE A 43 -1.45 4.00 -16.47
CA ILE A 43 -2.72 3.87 -15.75
C ILE A 43 -2.87 5.08 -14.83
N ALA A 44 -3.63 6.07 -15.30
CA ALA A 44 -3.91 7.32 -14.62
C ALA A 44 -5.12 7.99 -15.29
N ARG A 45 -5.74 8.96 -14.60
CA ARG A 45 -6.59 9.92 -15.32
C ARG A 45 -5.71 10.74 -16.27
N ASP A 46 -6.17 10.92 -17.49
CA ASP A 46 -5.44 11.64 -18.52
C ASP A 46 -5.25 13.12 -18.12
N PRO A 47 -4.00 13.60 -17.93
CA PRO A 47 -3.75 14.98 -17.54
C PRO A 47 -4.30 16.00 -18.54
N ARG A 48 -4.52 15.61 -19.81
CA ARG A 48 -5.08 16.49 -20.85
C ARG A 48 -6.55 16.81 -20.60
N THR A 49 -7.28 15.93 -19.91
CA THR A 49 -8.72 16.12 -19.61
C THR A 49 -8.98 16.62 -18.19
N THR A 50 -7.95 16.71 -17.35
CA THR A 50 -8.05 17.09 -15.95
C THR A 50 -7.32 18.40 -15.62
N GLY A 51 -6.85 19.13 -16.63
CA GLY A 51 -6.08 20.36 -16.45
C GLY A 51 -4.71 20.10 -15.80
N GLY A 52 -4.02 19.04 -16.22
CA GLY A 52 -2.69 18.65 -15.73
C GLY A 52 -2.71 17.85 -14.42
N LYS A 53 -3.88 17.47 -13.90
CA LYS A 53 -4.02 16.81 -12.59
C LYS A 53 -4.11 15.29 -12.73
N GLY A 54 -3.49 14.57 -11.80
CA GLY A 54 -3.56 13.11 -11.77
C GLY A 54 -2.25 12.53 -11.28
N VAL A 55 -2.31 11.29 -10.84
CA VAL A 55 -1.16 10.55 -10.33
C VAL A 55 -1.12 9.20 -11.04
N VAL A 56 0.06 8.82 -11.50
CA VAL A 56 0.31 7.51 -12.10
C VAL A 56 0.10 6.44 -11.05
N THR A 57 -0.88 5.58 -11.25
CA THR A 57 -1.10 4.41 -10.40
C THR A 57 -0.06 3.34 -10.71
N THR A 58 0.04 2.97 -11.99
CA THR A 58 1.11 2.11 -12.52
C THR A 58 1.35 2.42 -13.99
N ALA A 59 2.43 1.89 -14.53
CA ALA A 59 2.78 2.00 -15.94
C ALA A 59 3.45 0.71 -16.41
N ASN A 60 3.29 0.37 -17.69
CA ASN A 60 3.95 -0.80 -18.27
C ASN A 60 5.46 -0.56 -18.42
N TYR A 61 6.23 -1.62 -18.67
CA TYR A 61 7.68 -1.53 -18.79
C TYR A 61 8.15 -0.65 -19.96
N VAL A 62 7.34 -0.51 -21.02
CA VAL A 62 7.63 0.42 -22.13
C VAL A 62 7.64 1.87 -21.64
N ALA A 63 6.63 2.28 -20.87
CA ALA A 63 6.57 3.61 -20.26
C ALA A 63 7.68 3.80 -19.20
N ARG A 64 7.99 2.78 -18.40
CA ARG A 64 9.05 2.85 -17.38
C ARG A 64 10.43 3.12 -17.96
N ARG A 65 10.73 2.67 -19.19
CA ARG A 65 11.99 3.00 -19.90
C ARG A 65 12.16 4.50 -20.18
N TYR A 66 11.06 5.25 -20.25
CA TYR A 66 11.07 6.70 -20.38
C TYR A 66 11.13 7.43 -19.02
N GLY A 67 11.27 6.70 -17.91
CA GLY A 67 11.31 7.26 -16.56
C GLY A 67 9.96 7.34 -15.85
N VAL A 68 8.85 6.92 -16.49
CA VAL A 68 7.54 6.92 -15.84
C VAL A 68 7.53 5.91 -14.68
N HIS A 69 7.08 6.33 -13.50
CA HIS A 69 6.95 5.47 -12.34
C HIS A 69 5.66 5.74 -11.55
N SER A 70 5.27 4.79 -10.69
CA SER A 70 4.13 4.96 -9.79
C SER A 70 4.31 6.18 -8.89
N ALA A 71 3.19 6.79 -8.48
CA ALA A 71 3.12 8.02 -7.70
C ALA A 71 3.71 9.29 -8.37
N MET A 72 4.17 9.21 -9.61
CA MET A 72 4.54 10.38 -10.43
C MET A 72 3.28 11.19 -10.80
N PRO A 73 3.35 12.54 -10.87
CA PRO A 73 2.32 13.35 -11.49
C PRO A 73 2.05 12.91 -12.94
N ALA A 74 0.80 12.69 -13.32
CA ALA A 74 0.47 12.21 -14.66
C ALA A 74 0.93 13.16 -15.77
N ASN A 75 0.99 14.47 -15.47
CA ASN A 75 1.50 15.49 -16.40
C ASN A 75 3.00 15.35 -16.68
N GLU A 76 3.79 14.88 -15.72
CA GLU A 76 5.21 14.62 -15.92
C GLU A 76 5.40 13.43 -16.88
N ALA A 77 4.59 12.38 -16.73
CA ALA A 77 4.58 11.25 -17.67
C ALA A 77 4.20 11.69 -19.10
N LEU A 78 3.32 12.69 -19.25
CA LEU A 78 2.96 13.29 -20.55
C LEU A 78 4.15 14.00 -21.21
N GLN A 79 5.08 14.54 -20.43
CA GLN A 79 6.27 15.23 -20.93
C GLN A 79 7.41 14.25 -21.28
N LEU A 80 7.54 13.16 -20.52
CA LEU A 80 8.63 12.19 -20.68
C LEU A 80 8.49 11.28 -21.91
N VAL A 81 7.26 10.97 -22.31
CA VAL A 81 6.98 9.95 -23.33
C VAL A 81 6.59 10.60 -24.67
N PRO A 82 7.14 10.15 -25.81
CA PRO A 82 6.71 10.62 -27.13
C PRO A 82 5.20 10.46 -27.36
N ARG A 83 4.53 11.53 -27.81
CA ARG A 83 3.06 11.57 -27.97
C ARG A 83 2.49 10.44 -28.82
N SER A 84 3.21 9.99 -29.86
CA SER A 84 2.80 8.88 -30.74
C SER A 84 2.79 7.50 -30.07
N LYS A 85 3.48 7.36 -28.93
CA LYS A 85 3.60 6.10 -28.17
C LYS A 85 2.80 6.10 -26.87
N LEU A 86 2.49 7.27 -26.32
CA LEU A 86 1.85 7.41 -25.02
C LEU A 86 0.35 7.12 -25.08
N VAL A 87 -0.11 6.24 -24.18
CA VAL A 87 -1.54 5.97 -23.97
C VAL A 87 -1.85 6.08 -22.49
N PHE A 88 -2.83 6.93 -22.14
CA PHE A 88 -3.42 6.96 -20.81
C PHE A 88 -4.67 6.09 -20.77
N LYS A 89 -4.82 5.33 -19.69
CA LYS A 89 -6.04 4.58 -19.38
C LYS A 89 -6.48 4.89 -17.95
N THR A 90 -7.74 5.30 -17.81
CA THR A 90 -8.35 5.50 -16.49
C THR A 90 -8.40 4.17 -15.73
N PRO A 91 -7.99 4.12 -14.44
CA PRO A 91 -8.03 2.90 -13.65
C PRO A 91 -9.45 2.33 -13.51
N ASP A 92 -9.59 1.01 -13.70
CA ASP A 92 -10.81 0.22 -13.46
C ASP A 92 -10.64 -0.65 -12.20
N PHE A 93 -10.89 -0.06 -11.02
CA PHE A 93 -10.70 -0.75 -9.74
C PHE A 93 -11.61 -1.97 -9.53
N PRO A 94 -12.91 -1.96 -9.91
CA PRO A 94 -13.74 -3.17 -9.85
C PRO A 94 -13.12 -4.35 -10.60
N LYS A 95 -12.65 -4.11 -11.82
CA LYS A 95 -11.95 -5.11 -12.64
C LYS A 95 -10.67 -5.61 -11.96
N TYR A 96 -9.84 -4.71 -11.44
CA TYR A 96 -8.58 -5.09 -10.79
C TYR A 96 -8.82 -5.88 -9.50
N LYS A 97 -9.86 -5.54 -8.74
CA LYS A 97 -10.27 -6.28 -7.55
C LYS A 97 -10.76 -7.68 -7.89
N ALA A 98 -11.50 -7.86 -8.98
CA ALA A 98 -11.96 -9.17 -9.42
C ALA A 98 -10.79 -10.10 -9.79
N VAL A 99 -9.79 -9.59 -10.50
CA VAL A 99 -8.57 -10.36 -10.82
C VAL A 99 -7.75 -10.67 -9.56
N SER A 100 -7.61 -9.71 -8.65
CA SER A 100 -6.97 -9.93 -7.34
C SER A 100 -7.65 -11.05 -6.55
N ALA A 101 -8.98 -11.11 -6.53
CA ALA A 101 -9.72 -12.17 -5.84
C ALA A 101 -9.41 -13.56 -6.40
N GLN A 102 -9.22 -13.70 -7.72
CA GLN A 102 -8.82 -14.97 -8.35
C GLN A 102 -7.44 -15.42 -7.86
N ILE A 103 -6.49 -14.49 -7.75
CA ILE A 103 -5.13 -14.75 -7.26
C ILE A 103 -5.16 -15.14 -5.77
N HIS A 104 -5.92 -14.41 -4.96
CA HIS A 104 -6.08 -14.71 -3.53
C HIS A 104 -6.75 -16.06 -3.29
N ALA A 105 -7.68 -16.48 -4.14
CA ALA A 105 -8.27 -17.82 -4.05
C ALA A 105 -7.20 -18.92 -4.20
N LEU A 106 -6.20 -18.73 -5.07
CA LEU A 106 -5.06 -19.65 -5.20
C LEU A 106 -4.17 -19.65 -3.95
N PHE A 107 -3.97 -18.49 -3.30
CA PHE A 107 -3.21 -18.42 -2.05
C PHE A 107 -3.88 -19.24 -0.94
N HIS A 108 -5.21 -19.17 -0.81
CA HIS A 108 -5.93 -19.92 0.23
C HIS A 108 -5.84 -21.44 0.08
N GLN A 109 -5.52 -21.94 -1.12
CA GLN A 109 -5.27 -23.37 -1.34
C GLN A 109 -3.97 -23.85 -0.70
N VAL A 110 -2.97 -22.97 -0.52
CA VAL A 110 -1.65 -23.35 0.01
C VAL A 110 -1.45 -23.04 1.50
N THR A 111 -2.06 -21.97 2.02
CA THR A 111 -1.96 -21.55 3.42
C THR A 111 -3.12 -20.63 3.81
N ASP A 112 -3.45 -20.57 5.09
CA ASP A 112 -4.39 -19.57 5.65
C ASP A 112 -3.68 -18.33 6.20
N LEU A 113 -2.35 -18.40 6.38
CA LEU A 113 -1.53 -17.29 6.85
C LEU A 113 -1.12 -16.41 5.67
N ILE A 114 -2.05 -15.57 5.24
CA ILE A 114 -1.88 -14.61 4.14
C ILE A 114 -2.00 -13.20 4.70
N GLU A 115 -1.03 -12.36 4.38
CA GLU A 115 -1.06 -10.92 4.67
C GLU A 115 -1.05 -10.13 3.35
N PRO A 116 -2.22 -9.69 2.88
CA PRO A 116 -2.32 -8.80 1.72
C PRO A 116 -1.63 -7.47 2.00
N VAL A 117 -0.81 -7.01 1.05
CA VAL A 117 -0.18 -5.68 1.06
C VAL A 117 -0.93 -4.73 0.13
N ALA A 118 -1.28 -5.22 -1.07
CA ALA A 118 -2.05 -4.53 -2.10
C ALA A 118 -2.93 -5.54 -2.85
N PHE A 119 -3.58 -5.12 -3.95
CA PHE A 119 -4.34 -6.05 -4.80
C PHE A 119 -3.47 -7.10 -5.49
N ASP A 120 -2.20 -6.79 -5.70
CA ASP A 120 -1.21 -7.57 -6.43
C ASP A 120 -0.08 -8.13 -5.58
N GLU A 121 -0.09 -7.86 -4.28
CA GLU A 121 1.05 -8.11 -3.41
C GLU A 121 0.60 -8.74 -2.09
N ALA A 122 1.21 -9.86 -1.70
CA ALA A 122 0.94 -10.54 -0.44
C ALA A 122 2.17 -11.27 0.12
N TYR A 123 2.21 -11.37 1.46
CA TYR A 123 3.05 -12.35 2.15
C TYR A 123 2.24 -13.61 2.44
N LEU A 124 2.87 -14.76 2.26
CA LEU A 124 2.34 -16.06 2.63
C LEU A 124 3.32 -16.73 3.58
N ASP A 125 2.86 -17.14 4.75
CA ASP A 125 3.62 -18.05 5.61
C ASP A 125 3.27 -19.49 5.23
N VAL A 126 4.27 -20.19 4.72
CA VAL A 126 4.17 -21.57 4.23
C VAL A 126 5.08 -22.50 5.03
N THR A 127 5.39 -22.12 6.27
CA THR A 127 6.15 -22.95 7.23
C THR A 127 5.47 -24.31 7.40
N ALA A 128 4.14 -24.30 7.59
CA ALA A 128 3.26 -25.45 7.56
C ALA A 128 2.22 -25.28 6.44
N ASN A 129 2.60 -25.61 5.20
CA ASN A 129 1.72 -25.47 4.03
C ASN A 129 0.86 -26.73 3.79
N LYS A 130 -0.23 -26.57 3.04
CA LYS A 130 -1.27 -27.59 2.87
C LYS A 130 -0.97 -28.69 1.84
N MET A 131 -0.05 -28.47 0.90
CA MET A 131 0.00 -29.28 -0.34
C MET A 131 1.38 -29.78 -0.77
N PHE A 132 2.47 -29.11 -0.39
CA PHE A 132 3.79 -29.33 -1.00
C PHE A 132 4.88 -29.63 0.04
N PRO A 133 5.79 -30.57 -0.25
CA PRO A 133 6.92 -30.87 0.63
C PRO A 133 8.01 -29.78 0.60
N SER A 134 8.07 -28.98 -0.48
CA SER A 134 9.08 -27.94 -0.68
C SER A 134 8.43 -26.59 -0.99
N THR A 135 8.95 -25.54 -0.33
CA THR A 135 8.55 -24.14 -0.58
C THR A 135 8.84 -23.70 -2.01
N ILE A 136 9.91 -24.22 -2.62
CA ILE A 136 10.25 -23.90 -4.01
C ILE A 136 9.19 -24.48 -4.95
N ALA A 137 8.83 -25.75 -4.76
CA ALA A 137 7.80 -26.40 -5.59
C ALA A 137 6.45 -25.67 -5.48
N LEU A 138 6.06 -25.29 -4.26
CA LEU A 138 4.86 -24.49 -4.01
C LEU A 138 4.91 -23.14 -4.72
N ALA A 139 6.02 -22.40 -4.59
CA ALA A 139 6.17 -21.09 -5.23
C ALA A 139 6.09 -21.19 -6.77
N LEU A 140 6.73 -22.18 -7.37
CA LEU A 140 6.68 -22.43 -8.81
C LEU A 140 5.26 -22.78 -9.26
N TRP A 141 4.58 -23.65 -8.52
CA TRP A 141 3.19 -24.00 -8.78
C TRP A 141 2.28 -22.76 -8.69
N LEU A 142 2.40 -21.94 -7.64
CA LEU A 142 1.61 -20.71 -7.53
C LEU A 142 1.81 -19.78 -8.72
N GLN A 143 3.06 -19.56 -9.14
CA GLN A 143 3.36 -18.69 -10.28
C GLN A 143 2.73 -19.21 -11.57
N ASP A 144 2.83 -20.52 -11.82
CA ASP A 144 2.25 -21.18 -12.98
C ASP A 144 0.71 -21.10 -12.96
N GLN A 145 0.07 -21.44 -11.84
CA GLN A 145 -1.39 -21.39 -11.72
C GLN A 145 -1.95 -19.97 -11.85
N ILE A 146 -1.26 -18.97 -11.30
CA ILE A 146 -1.62 -17.57 -11.51
C ILE A 146 -1.53 -17.20 -12.99
N SER A 147 -0.46 -17.60 -13.67
CA SER A 147 -0.28 -17.34 -15.10
C SER A 147 -1.37 -18.03 -15.93
N GLN A 148 -1.71 -19.28 -15.64
CA GLN A 148 -2.76 -20.02 -16.35
C GLN A 148 -4.15 -19.40 -16.12
N ALA A 149 -4.48 -19.06 -14.86
CA ALA A 149 -5.79 -18.52 -14.50
C ALA A 149 -5.99 -17.07 -14.99
N THR A 150 -4.93 -16.26 -15.01
CA THR A 150 -5.07 -14.80 -15.23
C THR A 150 -4.41 -14.30 -16.51
N GLN A 151 -3.50 -15.09 -17.11
CA GLN A 151 -2.58 -14.68 -18.19
C GLN A 151 -1.66 -13.51 -17.79
N LEU A 152 -1.38 -13.38 -16.49
CA LEU A 152 -0.51 -12.35 -15.92
C LEU A 152 0.77 -12.98 -15.34
N THR A 153 1.81 -12.17 -15.25
CA THR A 153 3.09 -12.57 -14.67
C THR A 153 3.24 -12.03 -13.25
N SER A 154 3.97 -12.77 -12.42
CA SER A 154 4.33 -12.38 -11.06
C SER A 154 5.79 -12.67 -10.78
N SER A 155 6.34 -11.98 -9.79
CA SER A 155 7.68 -12.25 -9.27
C SER A 155 7.59 -12.74 -7.82
N ILE A 156 8.44 -13.70 -7.47
CA ILE A 156 8.40 -14.38 -6.18
C ILE A 156 9.75 -14.27 -5.47
N GLY A 157 9.69 -13.89 -4.20
CA GLY A 157 10.79 -13.94 -3.26
C GLY A 157 10.50 -14.94 -2.15
N ILE A 158 11.50 -15.76 -1.80
CA ILE A 158 11.39 -16.77 -0.76
C ILE A 158 12.52 -16.53 0.24
N SER A 159 12.17 -16.45 1.53
CA SER A 159 13.15 -16.40 2.61
C SER A 159 12.52 -16.79 3.95
N TYR A 160 13.25 -16.63 5.05
CA TYR A 160 12.80 -16.98 6.40
C TYR A 160 12.08 -15.84 7.13
N ASN A 161 12.04 -14.64 6.54
CA ASN A 161 11.29 -13.52 7.07
C ASN A 161 10.70 -12.62 5.97
N LYS A 162 9.75 -11.78 6.36
CA LYS A 162 9.02 -10.88 5.45
C LYS A 162 9.93 -9.87 4.77
N PHE A 163 10.85 -9.26 5.51
CA PHE A 163 11.77 -8.26 4.95
C PHE A 163 12.60 -8.82 3.79
N ILE A 164 13.30 -9.93 4.00
CA ILE A 164 14.16 -10.52 2.97
C ILE A 164 13.32 -11.11 1.84
N ALA A 165 12.19 -11.76 2.13
CA ALA A 165 11.28 -12.26 1.09
C ALA A 165 10.83 -11.14 0.15
N LYS A 166 10.51 -9.94 0.67
CA LYS A 166 10.19 -8.77 -0.16
C LYS A 166 11.37 -8.34 -1.02
N GLN A 167 12.54 -8.15 -0.42
CA GLN A 167 13.75 -7.75 -1.15
C GLN A 167 14.09 -8.76 -2.26
N ALA A 168 13.96 -10.05 -1.99
CA ALA A 168 14.18 -11.13 -2.94
C ALA A 168 13.21 -11.06 -4.12
N SER A 169 11.91 -10.79 -3.87
CA SER A 169 10.90 -10.69 -4.93
C SER A 169 11.15 -9.52 -5.88
N ASP A 170 11.76 -8.42 -5.40
CA ASP A 170 12.08 -7.25 -6.21
C ASP A 170 13.38 -7.44 -7.01
N TYR A 171 14.30 -8.27 -6.52
CA TYR A 171 15.68 -8.39 -7.03
C TYR A 171 15.75 -8.80 -8.52
N ASN A 172 14.88 -9.70 -8.97
CA ASN A 172 14.87 -10.25 -10.32
C ASN A 172 13.60 -9.90 -11.12
N LYS A 173 12.88 -8.83 -10.79
CA LYS A 173 11.68 -8.41 -11.56
C LYS A 173 12.03 -8.02 -13.00
N PRO A 174 11.15 -8.31 -13.99
CA PRO A 174 9.87 -9.05 -13.93
C PRO A 174 10.02 -10.57 -14.08
N VAL A 175 8.94 -11.31 -13.76
CA VAL A 175 8.87 -12.80 -13.82
C VAL A 175 9.98 -13.47 -12.99
N GLY A 176 10.45 -12.76 -11.97
CA GLY A 176 11.62 -13.12 -11.19
C GLY A 176 11.33 -14.20 -10.16
N ARG A 177 12.35 -14.99 -9.85
CA ARG A 177 12.34 -15.97 -8.74
C ARG A 177 13.64 -15.82 -7.98
N THR A 178 13.54 -15.56 -6.68
CA THR A 178 14.73 -15.40 -5.83
C THR A 178 14.50 -16.11 -4.50
N LEU A 179 15.40 -17.04 -4.17
CA LEU A 179 15.48 -17.67 -2.86
C LEU A 179 16.69 -17.10 -2.12
N VAL A 180 16.49 -16.67 -0.88
CA VAL A 180 17.57 -16.23 0.01
C VAL A 180 17.52 -17.07 1.28
N LEU A 181 18.49 -17.97 1.41
CA LEU A 181 18.66 -18.84 2.58
C LEU A 181 19.24 -18.05 3.78
N PRO A 182 19.01 -18.48 5.03
CA PRO A 182 19.57 -17.85 6.23
C PRO A 182 21.08 -17.55 6.14
N GLU A 183 21.86 -18.51 5.67
CA GLU A 183 23.31 -18.41 5.51
C GLU A 183 23.75 -17.44 4.40
N GLN A 184 22.85 -17.13 3.46
CA GLN A 184 23.09 -16.19 2.35
C GLN A 184 22.59 -14.78 2.64
N ALA A 185 21.78 -14.60 3.70
CA ALA A 185 21.06 -13.36 3.98
C ALA A 185 21.96 -12.14 4.07
N LEU A 186 23.03 -12.22 4.86
CA LEU A 186 23.94 -11.10 5.06
C LEU A 186 24.67 -10.72 3.77
N LEU A 187 25.15 -11.71 3.01
CA LEU A 187 25.82 -11.46 1.73
C LEU A 187 24.88 -10.83 0.71
N PHE A 188 23.64 -11.31 0.65
CA PHE A 188 22.61 -10.74 -0.19
C PHE A 188 22.34 -9.28 0.17
N LEU A 189 22.11 -8.98 1.45
CA LEU A 189 21.80 -7.65 1.95
C LEU A 189 22.97 -6.67 1.80
N ASP A 190 24.20 -7.12 2.07
CA ASP A 190 25.41 -6.31 1.97
C ASP A 190 25.57 -5.66 0.57
N ARG A 191 25.14 -6.38 -0.48
CA ARG A 191 25.26 -5.96 -1.88
C ARG A 191 24.10 -5.07 -2.35
N LEU A 192 23.03 -4.96 -1.57
CA LEU A 192 21.86 -4.18 -1.99
C LEU A 192 22.16 -2.67 -1.87
N PRO A 193 21.91 -1.87 -2.93
CA PRO A 193 21.96 -0.42 -2.83
C PRO A 193 20.98 0.07 -1.76
N ILE A 194 21.40 1.03 -0.94
CA ILE A 194 20.58 1.51 0.20
C ILE A 194 19.23 2.08 -0.24
N LYS A 195 19.16 2.67 -1.44
CA LYS A 195 17.92 3.20 -2.04
C LYS A 195 16.88 2.10 -2.34
N GLN A 196 17.29 0.84 -2.42
CA GLN A 196 16.41 -0.31 -2.65
C GLN A 196 16.02 -1.01 -1.35
N PHE A 197 16.56 -0.58 -0.20
CA PHE A 197 16.28 -1.19 1.09
C PHE A 197 14.89 -0.79 1.58
N ARG A 198 14.00 -1.75 1.83
CA ARG A 198 12.67 -1.44 2.36
C ARG A 198 12.77 -0.71 3.70
N GLY A 199 12.12 0.45 3.76
CA GLY A 199 12.18 1.39 4.90
C GLY A 199 13.01 2.64 4.61
N VAL A 200 13.83 2.63 3.54
CA VAL A 200 14.59 3.79 3.09
C VAL A 200 13.81 4.53 2.01
N GLY A 201 13.02 5.52 2.44
CA GLY A 201 12.24 6.38 1.53
C GLY A 201 12.94 7.70 1.19
N LYS A 202 12.25 8.57 0.44
CA LYS A 202 12.75 9.89 -0.01
C LYS A 202 13.35 10.78 1.11
N LYS A 203 12.85 10.65 2.35
CA LYS A 203 13.34 11.42 3.50
C LYS A 203 14.51 10.75 4.24
N THR A 204 14.61 9.42 4.18
CA THR A 204 15.63 8.65 4.89
C THR A 204 16.89 8.53 4.04
N LEU A 205 16.74 8.38 2.73
CA LEU A 205 17.84 8.19 1.80
C LEU A 205 18.91 9.29 1.89
N PRO A 206 18.57 10.61 1.82
CA PRO A 206 19.59 11.66 1.89
C PRO A 206 20.39 11.58 3.18
N LYS A 207 19.72 11.41 4.33
CA LYS A 207 20.37 11.30 5.64
C LYS A 207 21.37 10.15 5.76
N LEU A 208 21.08 9.02 5.10
CA LEU A 208 22.00 7.87 5.06
C LEU A 208 23.15 8.14 4.10
N THR A 209 22.86 8.73 2.93
CA THR A 209 23.89 9.10 1.96
C THR A 209 24.87 10.15 2.50
N ASP A 210 24.39 11.12 3.28
CA ASP A 210 25.23 12.13 3.96
C ASP A 210 26.21 11.50 4.95
N LEU A 211 25.92 10.30 5.47
CA LEU A 211 26.81 9.50 6.31
C LEU A 211 27.74 8.56 5.52
N GLY A 212 27.72 8.63 4.19
CA GLY A 212 28.46 7.70 3.33
C GLY A 212 27.85 6.30 3.26
N VAL A 213 26.61 6.11 3.72
CA VAL A 213 25.90 4.83 3.59
C VAL A 213 25.31 4.70 2.19
N THR A 214 25.86 3.80 1.38
CA THR A 214 25.46 3.59 -0.01
C THR A 214 24.82 2.22 -0.27
N ASP A 215 25.03 1.26 0.63
CA ASP A 215 24.60 -0.13 0.50
C ASP A 215 24.27 -0.76 1.87
N GLY A 216 23.80 -2.01 1.86
CA GLY A 216 23.50 -2.73 3.09
C GLY A 216 24.73 -2.98 3.96
N LYS A 217 25.92 -3.13 3.37
CA LYS A 217 27.17 -3.35 4.10
C LYS A 217 27.54 -2.13 4.95
N SER A 218 27.50 -0.95 4.36
CA SER A 218 27.73 0.33 5.04
C SER A 218 26.64 0.63 6.07
N LEU A 219 25.37 0.26 5.80
CA LEU A 219 24.30 0.38 6.79
C LEU A 219 24.55 -0.54 8.01
N ARG A 220 25.00 -1.77 7.78
CA ARG A 220 25.29 -2.74 8.83
C ARG A 220 26.44 -2.28 9.73
N ALA A 221 27.39 -1.52 9.20
CA ALA A 221 28.51 -0.96 9.97
C ALA A 221 28.08 0.10 11.01
N LEU A 222 26.88 0.68 10.89
CA LEU A 222 26.36 1.62 11.88
C LEU A 222 25.93 0.90 13.17
N SER A 223 26.18 1.57 14.30
CA SER A 223 25.77 1.10 15.62
C SER A 223 24.25 1.20 15.81
N GLN A 224 23.72 0.42 16.77
CA GLN A 224 22.31 0.50 17.14
C GLN A 224 21.94 1.90 17.66
N ASP A 225 22.81 2.49 18.49
CA ASP A 225 22.62 3.79 19.12
C ASP A 225 22.58 4.93 18.11
N ASP A 226 23.45 4.91 17.10
CA ASP A 226 23.46 5.95 16.07
C ASP A 226 22.19 5.92 15.22
N LEU A 227 21.77 4.72 14.81
CA LEU A 227 20.52 4.56 14.06
C LEU A 227 19.30 4.98 14.88
N LEU A 228 19.23 4.60 16.16
CA LEU A 228 18.19 5.02 17.09
C LEU A 228 18.16 6.55 17.27
N ARG A 229 19.31 7.19 17.50
CA ARG A 229 19.40 8.64 17.68
C ARG A 229 18.91 9.40 16.45
N MET A 230 19.21 8.90 15.26
CA MET A 230 18.87 9.56 14.00
C MET A 230 17.44 9.34 13.52
N PHE A 231 16.93 8.12 13.70
CA PHE A 231 15.68 7.67 13.07
C PHE A 231 14.65 7.14 14.07
N GLY A 232 14.93 7.22 15.38
CA GLY A 232 14.07 6.71 16.45
C GLY A 232 13.78 5.22 16.26
N LYS A 233 12.52 4.83 16.45
CA LYS A 233 12.05 3.45 16.26
C LYS A 233 12.39 2.89 14.87
N MET A 234 12.38 3.72 13.82
CA MET A 234 12.75 3.26 12.47
C MET A 234 14.23 2.92 12.38
N GLY A 235 15.09 3.58 13.15
CA GLY A 235 16.51 3.27 13.24
C GLY A 235 16.76 1.85 13.73
N PHE A 236 16.03 1.43 14.76
CA PHE A 236 16.09 0.06 15.25
C PHE A 236 15.58 -0.96 14.21
N VAL A 237 14.59 -0.60 13.41
CA VAL A 237 14.13 -1.45 12.30
C VAL A 237 15.20 -1.57 11.21
N LEU A 238 15.87 -0.47 10.84
CA LEU A 238 16.99 -0.49 9.90
C LEU A 238 18.17 -1.31 10.43
N TYR A 239 18.48 -1.18 11.73
CA TYR A 239 19.53 -1.95 12.40
C TYR A 239 19.27 -3.46 12.30
N GLN A 240 18.04 -3.89 12.59
CA GLN A 240 17.58 -5.28 12.45
C GLN A 240 17.65 -5.75 11.00
N HIS A 241 17.06 -5.00 10.08
CA HIS A 241 17.00 -5.37 8.66
C HIS A 241 18.40 -5.49 8.04
N ALA A 242 19.35 -4.60 8.38
CA ALA A 242 20.74 -4.67 7.94
C ALA A 242 21.47 -5.94 8.40
N ARG A 243 20.94 -6.60 9.43
CA ARG A 243 21.45 -7.85 10.00
C ARG A 243 20.56 -9.06 9.65
N GLY A 244 19.63 -8.89 8.71
CA GLY A 244 18.74 -9.95 8.25
C GLY A 244 17.67 -10.36 9.27
N VAL A 245 17.37 -9.51 10.25
CA VAL A 245 16.41 -9.79 11.33
C VAL A 245 15.06 -9.12 11.04
N ASP A 246 13.99 -9.91 11.03
CA ASP A 246 12.60 -9.45 11.02
C ASP A 246 11.67 -10.53 11.59
N ASN A 247 11.33 -10.42 12.87
CA ASN A 247 10.48 -11.39 13.56
C ASN A 247 8.98 -11.08 13.44
N ARG A 248 8.58 -10.11 12.63
CA ARG A 248 7.14 -9.85 12.42
C ARG A 248 6.51 -11.06 11.74
N PRO A 249 5.44 -11.65 12.32
CA PRO A 249 4.74 -12.75 11.66
C PRO A 249 3.99 -12.23 10.43
N VAL A 250 3.65 -13.15 9.53
CA VAL A 250 2.58 -12.91 8.55
C VAL A 250 1.27 -12.99 9.32
N ALA A 251 0.49 -11.91 9.30
CA ALA A 251 -0.72 -11.81 10.11
C ALA A 251 -1.94 -11.50 9.24
N VAL A 252 -3.05 -12.20 9.52
CA VAL A 252 -4.36 -11.84 8.98
C VAL A 252 -4.83 -10.57 9.70
N ARG A 253 -4.91 -9.45 8.97
CA ARG A 253 -5.21 -8.14 9.55
C ARG A 253 -6.69 -7.81 9.44
N THR A 254 -7.27 -7.36 10.55
CA THR A 254 -8.59 -6.72 10.56
C THR A 254 -8.46 -5.22 10.28
N ALA A 255 -9.48 -4.64 9.63
CA ALA A 255 -9.51 -3.22 9.36
C ALA A 255 -9.68 -2.42 10.67
N LYS A 256 -8.81 -1.43 10.91
CA LYS A 256 -8.92 -0.53 12.07
C LYS A 256 -9.68 0.77 11.80
N SER A 257 -9.93 1.04 10.52
CA SER A 257 -10.62 2.23 10.05
C SER A 257 -11.28 1.97 8.70
N ILE A 258 -12.43 2.61 8.46
CA ILE A 258 -13.13 2.61 7.18
C ILE A 258 -13.38 4.07 6.82
N GLY A 259 -12.88 4.50 5.65
CA GLY A 259 -12.99 5.89 5.24
C GLY A 259 -13.09 6.06 3.74
N LYS A 260 -13.58 7.22 3.34
CA LYS A 260 -13.69 7.67 1.96
C LYS A 260 -13.14 9.08 1.88
N GLU A 261 -12.31 9.33 0.89
CA GLU A 261 -11.79 10.66 0.59
C GLU A 261 -11.83 10.93 -0.90
N ARG A 262 -11.97 12.20 -1.25
CA ARG A 262 -12.04 12.65 -2.65
C ARG A 262 -11.18 13.89 -2.82
N THR A 263 -10.29 13.84 -3.81
CA THR A 263 -9.61 15.03 -4.32
C THR A 263 -10.44 15.61 -5.45
N TYR A 264 -10.77 16.90 -5.36
CA TYR A 264 -11.59 17.60 -6.34
C TYR A 264 -10.73 18.20 -7.45
N GLY A 265 -11.23 18.11 -8.69
CA GLY A 265 -10.60 18.73 -9.85
C GLY A 265 -10.66 20.24 -9.74
N THR A 266 -11.86 20.80 -9.60
CA THR A 266 -12.08 22.19 -9.20
C THR A 266 -12.23 22.22 -7.68
N PRO A 267 -11.47 23.06 -6.94
CA PRO A 267 -11.63 23.20 -5.50
C PRO A 267 -13.06 23.62 -5.14
N LEU A 268 -13.56 23.16 -4.00
CA LEU A 268 -14.83 23.63 -3.44
C LEU A 268 -14.57 24.99 -2.80
N THR A 269 -15.42 25.97 -3.04
CA THR A 269 -15.18 27.37 -2.60
C THR A 269 -16.29 27.95 -1.74
N ASP A 270 -17.34 27.18 -1.48
CA ASP A 270 -18.50 27.60 -0.69
C ASP A 270 -18.94 26.47 0.25
N ALA A 271 -19.69 26.85 1.29
CA ALA A 271 -20.11 25.94 2.34
C ALA A 271 -21.12 24.89 1.85
N GLU A 272 -21.98 25.23 0.88
CA GLU A 272 -23.01 24.35 0.33
C GLU A 272 -22.39 23.18 -0.46
N ALA A 273 -21.37 23.48 -1.26
CA ALA A 273 -20.59 22.49 -1.99
C ALA A 273 -19.86 21.54 -1.01
N VAL A 274 -19.27 22.09 0.07
CA VAL A 274 -18.65 21.28 1.12
C VAL A 274 -19.67 20.37 1.80
N GLN A 275 -20.81 20.92 2.21
CA GLN A 275 -21.89 20.18 2.89
C GLN A 275 -22.39 19.02 2.02
N THR A 276 -22.67 19.29 0.76
CA THR A 276 -23.11 18.28 -0.22
C THR A 276 -22.08 17.17 -0.38
N GLN A 277 -20.79 17.52 -0.45
CA GLN A 277 -19.74 16.52 -0.55
C GLN A 277 -19.54 15.71 0.73
N LEU A 278 -19.70 16.32 1.92
CA LEU A 278 -19.64 15.59 3.18
C LEU A 278 -20.78 14.59 3.31
N HIS A 279 -22.00 14.95 2.87
CA HIS A 279 -23.13 14.03 2.84
C HIS A 279 -22.84 12.83 1.94
N ASN A 280 -22.38 13.08 0.71
CA ASN A 280 -21.98 12.01 -0.23
C ASN A 280 -20.91 11.08 0.37
N LEU A 281 -19.89 11.65 1.03
CA LEU A 281 -18.83 10.87 1.66
C LEU A 281 -19.37 10.03 2.83
N ALA A 282 -20.29 10.56 3.64
CA ALA A 282 -20.92 9.85 4.74
C ALA A 282 -21.70 8.63 4.24
N GLY A 283 -22.53 8.78 3.20
CA GLY A 283 -23.26 7.65 2.60
C GLY A 283 -22.34 6.56 2.04
N MET A 284 -21.23 6.94 1.40
CA MET A 284 -20.23 5.99 0.94
C MET A 284 -19.51 5.25 2.09
N VAL A 285 -19.27 5.94 3.21
CA VAL A 285 -18.67 5.34 4.42
C VAL A 285 -19.63 4.35 5.05
N VAL A 286 -20.91 4.72 5.23
CA VAL A 286 -21.95 3.84 5.79
C VAL A 286 -22.17 2.61 4.93
N THR A 287 -22.25 2.78 3.62
CA THR A 287 -22.32 1.64 2.69
C THR A 287 -21.16 0.67 2.92
N SER A 288 -19.95 1.19 3.12
CA SER A 288 -18.75 0.36 3.36
C SER A 288 -18.72 -0.27 4.75
N LEU A 289 -19.26 0.40 5.76
CA LEU A 289 -19.42 -0.11 7.13
C LEU A 289 -20.42 -1.28 7.15
N ASN A 290 -21.59 -1.10 6.53
CA ASN A 290 -22.64 -2.11 6.43
C ASN A 290 -22.19 -3.35 5.65
N GLN A 291 -21.51 -3.17 4.51
CA GLN A 291 -20.92 -4.28 3.76
C GLN A 291 -19.93 -5.13 4.56
N LYS A 292 -19.31 -4.55 5.60
CA LYS A 292 -18.37 -5.22 6.48
C LYS A 292 -18.98 -5.62 7.82
N ALA A 293 -20.27 -5.37 8.03
CA ALA A 293 -20.95 -5.52 9.32
C ALA A 293 -20.18 -4.85 10.48
N MET A 294 -19.65 -3.65 10.24
CA MET A 294 -18.92 -2.88 11.25
C MET A 294 -19.65 -1.58 11.58
N HIS A 295 -19.44 -1.08 12.80
CA HIS A 295 -19.72 0.30 13.21
C HIS A 295 -18.48 0.87 13.91
N GLY A 296 -18.51 2.15 14.32
CA GLY A 296 -17.40 2.70 15.08
C GLY A 296 -17.76 3.94 15.88
N LYS A 297 -16.90 4.26 16.85
CA LYS A 297 -17.14 5.31 17.86
C LYS A 297 -16.51 6.66 17.55
N THR A 298 -15.68 6.74 16.51
CA THR A 298 -14.96 7.97 16.19
C THR A 298 -15.12 8.32 14.72
N VAL A 299 -15.62 9.53 14.44
CA VAL A 299 -15.59 10.15 13.10
C VAL A 299 -14.37 11.06 13.01
N VAL A 300 -13.65 10.95 11.90
CA VAL A 300 -12.47 11.75 11.57
C VAL A 300 -12.74 12.47 10.26
N LEU A 301 -12.70 13.81 10.31
CA LEU A 301 -12.75 14.68 9.15
C LEU A 301 -11.32 15.04 8.74
N LYS A 302 -11.00 14.84 7.47
CA LYS A 302 -9.75 15.28 6.84
C LYS A 302 -10.08 16.32 5.77
N VAL A 303 -9.41 17.46 5.85
CA VAL A 303 -9.55 18.56 4.90
C VAL A 303 -8.17 18.94 4.38
N ARG A 304 -8.06 19.21 3.08
CA ARG A 304 -6.86 19.78 2.47
C ARG A 304 -7.23 20.92 1.52
N ASP A 305 -6.53 22.03 1.63
CA ASP A 305 -6.69 23.19 0.74
C ASP A 305 -5.86 23.07 -0.55
N VAL A 306 -5.90 24.12 -1.37
CA VAL A 306 -5.12 24.23 -2.61
C VAL A 306 -3.61 24.35 -2.39
N ASP A 307 -3.20 24.82 -1.21
CA ASP A 307 -1.80 24.97 -0.78
C ASP A 307 -1.25 23.67 -0.15
N PHE A 308 -2.04 22.59 -0.21
CA PHE A 308 -1.74 21.26 0.33
C PHE A 308 -1.62 21.20 1.87
N ILE A 309 -2.06 22.24 2.57
CA ILE A 309 -2.16 22.23 4.04
C ILE A 309 -3.30 21.29 4.42
N THR A 310 -2.99 20.30 5.25
CA THR A 310 -3.96 19.26 5.67
C THR A 310 -4.32 19.46 7.14
N GLN A 311 -5.62 19.58 7.44
CA GLN A 311 -6.15 19.54 8.79
C GLN A 311 -6.95 18.27 9.00
N THR A 312 -6.80 17.68 10.18
CA THR A 312 -7.58 16.51 10.61
C THR A 312 -8.26 16.84 11.93
N LYS A 313 -9.57 16.66 12.00
CA LYS A 313 -10.38 16.85 13.20
C LYS A 313 -11.09 15.53 13.51
N ARG A 314 -11.35 15.27 14.79
CA ARG A 314 -12.02 14.03 15.19
C ARG A 314 -13.01 14.25 16.33
N LEU A 315 -14.10 13.49 16.29
CA LEU A 315 -15.11 13.42 17.32
C LEU A 315 -15.26 11.96 17.74
N THR A 316 -15.17 11.70 19.03
CA THR A 316 -15.44 10.37 19.62
C THR A 316 -16.65 10.47 20.52
N GLN A 317 -17.53 9.48 20.45
CA GLN A 317 -18.69 9.32 21.31
C GLN A 317 -18.62 7.99 22.06
N ASP A 318 -19.40 7.87 23.13
CA ASP A 318 -19.46 6.64 23.92
C ASP A 318 -20.28 5.54 23.22
N HIS A 319 -21.25 5.95 22.40
CA HIS A 319 -22.04 5.09 21.52
C HIS A 319 -21.46 5.03 20.11
N TYR A 320 -21.92 4.05 19.32
CA TYR A 320 -21.52 3.92 17.93
C TYR A 320 -22.26 4.93 17.05
N PHE A 321 -21.61 5.36 15.96
CA PHE A 321 -22.28 6.11 14.91
C PHE A 321 -23.11 5.17 14.04
N GLU A 322 -24.40 5.46 13.91
CA GLU A 322 -25.35 4.66 13.14
C GLU A 322 -25.99 5.49 12.03
N GLY A 323 -25.98 4.92 10.82
CA GLY A 323 -26.56 5.58 9.66
C GLY A 323 -25.73 6.73 9.11
N GLU A 324 -26.18 7.24 7.96
CA GLU A 324 -25.51 8.28 7.19
C GLU A 324 -25.60 9.64 7.89
N GLN A 325 -26.78 9.97 8.42
CA GLN A 325 -27.05 11.25 9.05
C GLN A 325 -26.13 11.49 10.26
N ALA A 326 -25.97 10.51 11.15
CA ALA A 326 -25.12 10.66 12.34
C ALA A 326 -23.64 10.91 11.98
N ILE A 327 -23.12 10.24 10.95
CA ILE A 327 -21.74 10.43 10.47
C ILE A 327 -21.60 11.79 9.79
N PHE A 328 -22.59 12.20 9.00
CA PHE A 328 -22.62 13.51 8.38
C PHE A 328 -22.66 14.63 9.43
N ASP A 329 -23.55 14.56 10.41
CA ASP A 329 -23.70 15.57 11.46
C ASP A 329 -22.40 15.73 12.26
N ALA A 330 -21.74 14.62 12.61
CA ALA A 330 -20.43 14.63 13.24
C ALA A 330 -19.36 15.28 12.36
N ALA A 331 -19.33 14.96 11.05
CA ALA A 331 -18.39 15.57 10.12
C ALA A 331 -18.65 17.08 9.94
N TRP A 332 -19.93 17.49 9.93
CA TRP A 332 -20.33 18.89 9.82
C TRP A 332 -20.00 19.70 11.08
N GLN A 333 -20.20 19.12 12.26
CA GLN A 333 -19.74 19.71 13.52
C GLN A 333 -18.21 19.89 13.50
N LEU A 334 -17.47 18.88 13.05
CA LEU A 334 -16.01 18.96 12.94
C LEU A 334 -15.56 20.03 11.94
N TRP A 335 -16.31 20.20 10.84
CA TRP A 335 -16.06 21.24 9.84
C TRP A 335 -16.10 22.65 10.46
N GLY A 336 -17.03 22.93 11.37
CA GLY A 336 -17.09 24.22 12.08
C GLY A 336 -15.85 24.55 12.92
N SER A 337 -15.02 23.55 13.26
CA SER A 337 -13.76 23.73 13.99
C SER A 337 -12.52 23.82 13.09
N VAL A 338 -12.70 23.73 11.77
CA VAL A 338 -11.62 23.82 10.78
C VAL A 338 -11.29 25.29 10.57
N ALA A 339 -10.08 25.69 10.98
CA ALA A 339 -9.62 27.07 10.84
C ALA A 339 -8.71 27.16 9.60
N MET A 340 -9.28 27.45 8.43
CA MET A 340 -8.52 27.63 7.19
C MET A 340 -8.59 29.10 6.76
N SER A 341 -7.44 29.65 6.38
CA SER A 341 -7.34 31.01 5.82
C SER A 341 -7.93 31.13 4.41
N ASN A 342 -8.00 30.01 3.68
CA ASN A 342 -8.55 29.91 2.34
C ASN A 342 -9.61 28.81 2.29
N LEU A 343 -10.83 29.16 1.84
CA LEU A 343 -11.93 28.21 1.72
C LEU A 343 -11.79 27.28 0.49
N ALA A 344 -10.81 27.48 -0.39
CA ALA A 344 -10.61 26.64 -1.56
C ALA A 344 -10.17 25.21 -1.18
N ILE A 345 -11.15 24.32 -0.98
CA ILE A 345 -10.94 22.94 -0.53
C ILE A 345 -10.61 22.04 -1.72
N ARG A 346 -9.44 21.42 -1.66
CA ARG A 346 -8.95 20.47 -2.66
C ARG A 346 -9.32 19.02 -2.34
N LEU A 347 -9.42 18.65 -1.05
CA LEU A 347 -9.81 17.30 -0.64
C LEU A 347 -10.64 17.33 0.63
N LEU A 348 -11.67 16.49 0.65
CA LEU A 348 -12.44 16.12 1.84
C LEU A 348 -12.37 14.61 2.04
N GLY A 349 -12.33 14.18 3.29
CA GLY A 349 -12.43 12.78 3.65
C GLY A 349 -13.11 12.57 4.99
N ILE A 350 -13.95 11.55 5.07
CA ILE A 350 -14.58 11.07 6.29
C ILE A 350 -14.05 9.67 6.56
N THR A 351 -13.61 9.43 7.79
CA THR A 351 -13.13 8.11 8.24
C THR A 351 -13.74 7.77 9.59
N VAL A 352 -14.26 6.56 9.72
CA VAL A 352 -14.70 6.00 11.01
C VAL A 352 -13.62 5.09 11.57
N THR A 353 -13.29 5.28 12.84
CA THR A 353 -12.31 4.49 13.62
C THR A 353 -12.92 4.01 14.93
N GLY A 354 -12.18 3.19 15.70
CA GLY A 354 -12.73 2.51 16.87
C GLY A 354 -13.81 1.53 16.41
N LEU A 355 -13.43 0.70 15.45
CA LEU A 355 -14.36 -0.18 14.76
C LEU A 355 -14.63 -1.45 15.57
N ASP A 356 -15.91 -1.80 15.67
CA ASP A 356 -16.37 -3.05 16.26
C ASP A 356 -17.36 -3.77 15.34
N PRO A 357 -17.49 -5.11 15.41
CA PRO A 357 -18.49 -5.84 14.66
C PRO A 357 -19.90 -5.52 15.18
N LYS A 358 -20.86 -5.35 14.28
CA LYS A 358 -22.28 -5.31 14.60
C LYS A 358 -22.73 -6.72 15.00
N GLN A 359 -22.57 -7.08 16.27
CA GLN A 359 -22.97 -8.40 16.78
C GLN A 359 -24.47 -8.48 17.09
N TYR A 360 -25.09 -7.35 17.43
CA TYR A 360 -26.51 -7.24 17.77
C TYR A 360 -27.06 -5.89 17.29
N GLU A 361 -28.33 -5.88 16.87
CA GLU A 361 -29.10 -4.65 16.61
C GLU A 361 -29.89 -4.36 17.89
N ASN A 362 -29.60 -3.24 18.55
CA ASN A 362 -30.43 -2.81 19.69
C ASN A 362 -31.78 -2.37 19.14
N LEU A 363 -32.82 -3.16 19.38
CA LEU A 363 -34.18 -2.74 19.18
C LEU A 363 -34.58 -1.91 20.40
N ASP A 364 -34.60 -0.59 20.26
CA ASP A 364 -35.26 0.28 21.22
C ASP A 364 -36.77 -0.02 21.13
N LEU A 365 -37.28 -0.78 22.10
CA LEU A 365 -38.71 -0.97 22.24
C LEU A 365 -39.33 0.36 22.68
N PRO A 366 -40.39 0.84 22.01
CA PRO A 366 -41.12 2.00 22.50
C PRO A 366 -41.69 1.64 23.88
N LEU A 367 -41.23 2.35 24.92
CA LEU A 367 -41.80 2.29 26.26
C LEU A 367 -43.16 3.00 26.31
#